data_AF-A0A6V7HYA0-F1
#
_entry.id   AF-A0A6V7HYA0-F1
#
_cell.length_a   1.000
_cell.length_b   1.000
_cell.length_c   1.000
_cell.angle_alpha   90.00
_cell.angle_beta   90.00
_cell.angle_gamma   90.00
#
_symmetry.space_group_name_H-M   'P 1'
#
loop_
_entity.id
_entity.type
_entity.pdbx_description
1 polymer ?
#
loop_
_entity_poly.entity_id
_entity_poly.type
_entity_poly.pdbx_seq_one_letter_code
_entity_poly.pdbx_strand_id
1 'polypeptide(L)'
;MRKVWSYLILLVWISYLLTSGLILFINGFFLTRISRPEKSNCTSCRNSFTCDPELILRNANASEICLEPRGRVVLLVVDALKYDFLEWTEEPPEENFHRNKVPIVHELLTSQPENSRLFRSIADPPTTTMQRIK
;
A
#
# COMPACT_ATOMS: atom_id res chain seq x y z
N MET A 1 21.70 -54.70 -10.58
CA MET A 1 21.35 -54.38 -9.17
C MET A 1 22.14 -53.18 -8.64
N ARG A 2 23.48 -53.25 -8.48
CA ARG A 2 24.30 -52.15 -7.88
C ARG A 2 24.24 -50.81 -8.62
N LYS A 3 24.20 -50.82 -9.96
CA LYS A 3 24.09 -49.59 -10.77
C LYS A 3 22.72 -48.90 -10.59
N VAL A 4 21.63 -49.68 -10.58
CA VAL A 4 20.26 -49.17 -10.35
C VAL A 4 20.14 -48.54 -8.97
N TRP A 5 20.74 -49.17 -7.95
CA TRP A 5 20.79 -48.61 -6.60
C TRP A 5 21.53 -47.27 -6.58
N SER A 6 22.68 -47.17 -7.26
CA SER A 6 23.44 -45.93 -7.38
C SER A 6 22.60 -44.79 -8.02
N TYR A 7 21.82 -45.11 -9.05
CA TYR A 7 20.92 -44.14 -9.68
C TYR A 7 19.77 -43.72 -8.75
N LEU A 8 19.21 -44.66 -7.99
CA LEU A 8 18.16 -44.35 -7.00
C LEU A 8 18.67 -43.44 -5.88
N ILE A 9 19.87 -43.70 -5.34
CA ILE A 9 20.48 -42.82 -4.34
C ILE A 9 20.67 -41.41 -4.91
N LEU A 10 21.19 -41.31 -6.13
CA LEU A 10 21.41 -40.01 -6.78
C LEU A 10 20.11 -39.25 -7.01
N LEU A 11 19.04 -39.95 -7.43
CA LEU A 11 17.74 -39.33 -7.66
C LEU A 11 17.09 -38.84 -6.36
N VAL A 12 17.18 -39.64 -5.29
CA VAL A 12 16.73 -39.23 -3.94
C VAL A 12 17.52 -38.02 -3.46
N TRP A 13 18.83 -37.99 -3.68
CA TRP A 13 19.68 -36.88 -3.25
C TRP A 13 19.36 -35.58 -4.01
N ILE A 14 19.14 -35.64 -5.33
CA ILE A 14 18.70 -34.49 -6.12
C ILE A 14 17.32 -34.01 -5.67
N SER A 15 16.37 -34.91 -5.45
CA SER A 15 15.03 -34.57 -4.96
C SER A 15 15.08 -33.86 -3.60
N TYR A 16 15.94 -34.34 -2.70
CA TYR A 16 16.17 -33.72 -1.40
C TYR A 16 16.71 -32.28 -1.52
N LEU A 17 17.69 -32.04 -2.39
CA LEU A 17 18.23 -30.70 -2.60
C LEU A 17 17.19 -29.73 -3.18
N LEU A 18 16.41 -30.18 -4.17
CA LEU A 18 15.37 -29.37 -4.80
C LEU A 18 14.25 -29.04 -3.81
N THR A 19 13.81 -30.01 -3.00
CA THR A 19 12.76 -29.78 -1.98
C THR A 19 13.24 -28.85 -0.86
N SER A 20 14.49 -29.03 -0.39
CA SER A 20 15.10 -28.12 0.58
C SER A 20 15.20 -26.68 0.05
N GLY A 21 15.68 -26.51 -1.20
CA GLY A 21 15.73 -25.21 -1.86
C GLY A 21 14.35 -24.56 -2.00
N LEU A 22 13.32 -25.34 -2.35
CA LEU A 22 11.95 -24.87 -2.44
C LEU A 22 11.40 -24.43 -1.08
N ILE A 23 11.64 -25.20 -0.01
CA ILE A 23 11.21 -24.85 1.36
C ILE A 23 11.89 -23.55 1.83
N LEU A 24 13.21 -23.42 1.62
CA LEU A 24 13.94 -22.20 1.93
C LEU A 24 13.43 -21.00 1.14
N PHE A 25 13.11 -21.19 -0.14
CA PHE A 25 12.57 -20.14 -1.00
C PHE A 25 11.19 -19.67 -0.55
N ILE A 26 10.27 -20.61 -0.26
CA ILE A 26 8.92 -20.31 0.25
C ILE A 26 8.99 -19.56 1.58
N ASN A 27 9.87 -19.97 2.48
CA ASN A 27 9.95 -19.38 3.82
C ASN A 27 10.75 -18.08 3.89
N GLY A 28 11.76 -17.91 3.04
CA GLY A 28 12.74 -16.82 3.14
C GLY A 28 12.59 -15.70 2.11
N PHE A 29 12.15 -16.01 0.89
CA PHE A 29 12.20 -15.06 -0.24
C PHE A 29 10.82 -14.56 -0.67
N PHE A 30 9.75 -15.34 -0.45
CA PHE A 30 8.41 -14.81 -0.64
C PHE A 30 8.14 -13.75 0.43
N LEU A 31 7.85 -12.52 0.00
CA LEU A 31 7.34 -11.45 0.85
C LEU A 31 6.11 -11.99 1.59
N THR A 32 6.31 -12.42 2.82
CA THR A 32 5.22 -12.87 3.69
C THR A 32 4.36 -11.65 3.95
N ARG A 33 3.08 -11.72 3.55
CA ARG A 33 2.12 -10.65 3.83
C ARG A 33 1.97 -10.56 5.35
N ILE A 34 2.64 -9.59 5.96
CA ILE A 34 2.46 -9.26 7.37
C ILE A 34 1.15 -8.49 7.48
N SER A 35 0.03 -9.20 7.51
CA SER A 35 -1.22 -8.60 7.96
C SER A 35 -1.25 -8.65 9.48
N ARG A 36 -1.25 -7.48 10.13
CA ARG A 36 -1.53 -7.38 11.58
C ARG A 36 -2.90 -8.02 11.85
N PRO A 37 -2.97 -9.13 12.61
CA PRO A 37 -4.24 -9.80 12.91
C PRO A 37 -4.99 -9.10 14.07
N GLU A 38 -4.31 -8.21 14.77
CA GLU A 38 -4.87 -7.46 15.89
C GLU A 38 -5.99 -6.55 15.41
N LYS A 39 -7.18 -6.77 15.99
CA LYS A 39 -8.31 -5.86 15.86
C LYS A 39 -8.36 -5.03 17.13
N SER A 40 -8.41 -3.71 17.00
CA SER A 40 -8.70 -2.85 18.13
C SER A 40 -10.13 -3.12 18.61
N ASN A 41 -10.30 -3.30 19.92
CA ASN A 41 -11.61 -3.30 20.54
C ASN A 41 -11.98 -1.84 20.81
N CYS A 42 -13.13 -1.41 20.28
CA CYS A 42 -13.69 -0.11 20.60
C CYS A 42 -15.17 -0.24 20.92
N THR A 43 -15.62 0.60 21.84
CA THR A 43 -17.02 0.72 22.23
C THR A 43 -17.72 1.72 21.32
N SER A 44 -18.88 1.33 20.80
CA SER A 44 -19.70 2.21 19.97
C SER A 44 -20.36 3.29 20.83
N CYS A 45 -20.29 4.52 20.36
CA CYS A 45 -20.86 5.69 21.01
C CYS A 45 -22.40 5.63 21.02
N ARG A 46 -23.00 5.17 22.12
CA ARG A 46 -24.46 5.00 22.24
C ARG A 46 -25.18 6.16 22.95
N ASN A 47 -24.47 6.94 23.78
CA ASN A 47 -25.03 8.03 24.58
C ASN A 47 -24.41 9.39 24.18
N SER A 48 -25.25 10.35 23.78
CA SER A 48 -24.84 11.64 23.20
C SER A 48 -23.97 12.53 24.09
N PHE A 49 -23.99 12.37 25.42
CA PHE A 49 -23.27 13.23 26.36
C PHE A 49 -21.77 12.90 26.49
N THR A 50 -21.34 11.68 26.14
CA THR A 50 -19.92 11.24 26.22
C THR A 50 -19.24 11.15 24.86
N CYS A 51 -19.94 11.56 23.80
CA CYS A 51 -19.57 11.31 22.40
C CYS A 51 -19.28 12.60 21.62
N ASP A 52 -18.99 13.69 22.32
CA ASP A 52 -18.56 14.93 21.70
C ASP A 52 -17.17 14.74 21.06
N PRO A 53 -17.02 14.89 19.73
CA PRO A 53 -15.75 14.73 19.04
C PRO A 53 -14.64 15.64 19.60
N GLU A 54 -14.98 16.84 20.07
CA GLU A 54 -13.98 17.76 20.61
C GLU A 54 -13.40 17.27 21.95
N LEU A 55 -14.23 16.66 22.80
CA LEU A 55 -13.79 16.10 24.07
C LEU A 55 -12.96 14.82 23.87
N ILE A 56 -13.33 13.99 22.88
CA ILE A 56 -12.59 12.77 22.52
C ILE A 56 -11.22 13.12 21.95
N LEU A 57 -11.11 14.11 21.05
CA LEU A 57 -9.84 14.51 20.44
C LEU A 57 -8.87 15.19 21.44
N ARG A 58 -9.40 15.82 22.50
CA ARG A 58 -8.59 16.46 23.55
C ARG A 58 -8.11 15.49 24.63
N ASN A 59 -8.80 14.36 24.83
CA ASN A 59 -8.50 13.41 25.90
C ASN A 59 -7.82 12.15 25.34
N ALA A 60 -6.52 12.00 25.57
CA ALA A 60 -5.73 10.86 25.09
C ALA A 60 -6.22 9.49 25.62
N ASN A 61 -6.99 9.49 26.71
CA ASN A 61 -7.57 8.30 27.32
C ASN A 61 -8.94 7.91 26.70
N ALA A 62 -9.44 8.65 25.71
CA ALA A 62 -10.68 8.34 24.99
C ALA A 62 -10.49 7.30 23.87
N SER A 63 -9.35 6.61 23.84
CA SER A 63 -8.95 5.61 22.83
C SER A 63 -9.85 4.37 22.76
N GLU A 64 -10.77 4.19 23.72
CA GLU A 64 -11.75 3.09 23.72
C GLU A 64 -13.06 3.42 22.98
N ILE A 65 -13.24 4.65 22.50
CA ILE A 65 -14.48 5.11 21.86
C ILE A 65 -14.33 5.14 20.35
N CYS A 66 -15.21 4.43 19.63
CA CYS A 66 -15.29 4.50 18.18
C CYS A 66 -16.31 5.57 17.73
N LEU A 67 -15.84 6.53 16.95
CA LEU A 67 -16.69 7.46 16.23
C LEU A 67 -17.48 6.72 15.13
N GLU A 68 -18.71 7.17 14.87
CA GLU A 68 -19.48 6.63 13.76
C GLU A 68 -18.80 6.94 12.41
N PRO A 69 -18.80 5.99 11.45
CA PRO A 69 -18.21 6.21 10.13
C PRO A 69 -18.96 7.34 9.41
N ARG A 70 -18.32 8.51 9.29
CA ARG A 70 -18.93 9.69 8.63
C ARG A 70 -18.90 9.64 7.11
N GLY A 71 -18.13 8.72 6.53
CA GLY A 71 -17.97 8.62 5.09
C GLY A 71 -17.20 7.38 4.67
N ARG A 72 -17.26 7.08 3.37
CA ARG A 72 -16.45 6.05 2.74
C ARG A 72 -15.30 6.73 1.99
N VAL A 73 -14.09 6.25 2.19
CA VAL A 73 -12.89 6.79 1.54
C VAL A 73 -12.30 5.69 0.67
N VAL A 74 -11.91 6.05 -0.56
CA VAL A 74 -11.12 5.19 -1.45
C VAL A 74 -9.71 5.75 -1.49
N LEU A 75 -8.74 5.00 -0.97
CA LEU A 75 -7.32 5.33 -1.08
C LEU A 75 -6.72 4.55 -2.25
N LEU A 76 -6.37 5.26 -3.32
CA LEU A 76 -5.69 4.69 -4.48
C LEU A 76 -4.20 5.04 -4.41
N VAL A 77 -3.35 4.02 -4.27
CA VAL A 77 -1.89 4.18 -4.30
C VAL A 77 -1.39 3.66 -5.64
N VAL A 78 -0.80 4.55 -6.44
CA VAL A 78 -0.21 4.23 -7.73
C VAL A 78 1.30 4.26 -7.57
N ASP A 79 1.94 3.12 -7.80
CA ASP A 79 3.39 3.03 -7.71
C ASP A 79 4.06 3.85 -8.84
N ALA A 80 5.19 4.48 -8.51
CA ALA A 80 6.01 5.29 -9.40
C ALA A 80 5.28 6.44 -10.13
N LEU A 81 4.14 6.92 -9.60
CA LEU A 81 3.43 8.07 -10.15
C LEU A 81 4.14 9.37 -9.74
N LYS A 82 4.90 9.94 -10.67
CA LYS A 82 5.56 11.25 -10.48
C LYS A 82 4.54 12.38 -10.59
N TYR A 83 4.80 13.47 -9.85
CA TYR A 83 3.99 14.70 -9.90
C TYR A 83 3.87 15.26 -11.33
N ASP A 84 4.98 15.29 -12.06
CA ASP A 84 5.08 15.86 -13.41
C ASP A 84 4.22 15.13 -14.46
N PHE A 85 3.71 13.93 -14.15
CA PHE A 85 2.79 13.19 -15.03
C PHE A 85 1.35 13.71 -14.94
N LEU A 86 1.01 14.39 -13.83
CA LEU A 86 -0.32 14.91 -13.54
C LEU A 86 -0.42 16.42 -13.76
N GLU A 87 0.71 17.11 -13.79
CA GLU A 87 0.78 18.55 -14.04
C GLU A 87 0.34 18.87 -15.48
N TRP A 88 -0.64 19.76 -15.62
CA TRP A 88 -1.12 20.20 -16.93
C TRP A 88 -0.17 21.24 -17.52
N THR A 89 0.12 21.12 -18.80
CA THR A 89 0.94 22.09 -19.55
C THR A 89 0.16 22.52 -20.79
N GLU A 90 -0.12 23.82 -20.94
CA GLU A 90 -0.89 24.32 -22.09
C GLU A 90 -0.16 24.12 -23.42
N GLU A 91 1.15 24.35 -23.43
CA GLU A 91 2.02 24.19 -24.60
C GLU A 91 3.09 23.12 -24.32
N PRO A 92 2.75 21.82 -24.40
CA PRO A 92 3.74 20.78 -24.24
C PRO A 92 4.70 20.77 -25.44
N PRO A 93 5.99 20.45 -25.24
CA PRO A 93 6.93 20.27 -26.35
C PRO A 93 6.46 19.18 -27.32
N GLU A 94 6.83 19.29 -28.60
CA GLU A 94 6.38 18.37 -29.66
C GLU A 94 6.67 16.90 -29.33
N GLU A 95 7.83 16.62 -28.74
CA GLU A 95 8.19 15.30 -28.23
C GLU A 95 7.86 15.19 -26.75
N ASN A 96 6.64 14.78 -26.43
CA ASN A 96 6.23 14.54 -25.06
C ASN A 96 5.51 13.20 -24.85
N PHE A 97 6.16 12.33 -24.08
CA PHE A 97 5.66 10.98 -23.80
C PHE A 97 4.80 10.90 -22.53
N HIS A 98 4.82 11.90 -21.65
CA HIS A 98 4.20 11.79 -20.32
C HIS A 98 3.25 12.93 -19.95
N ARG A 99 3.40 14.14 -20.52
CA ARG A 99 2.52 15.27 -20.17
C ARG A 99 1.14 15.14 -20.80
N ASN A 100 0.15 15.67 -20.09
CA ASN A 100 -1.26 15.71 -20.49
C ASN A 100 -1.85 14.34 -20.86
N LYS A 101 -1.28 13.23 -20.36
CA LYS A 101 -1.79 11.87 -20.59
C LYS A 101 -2.82 11.42 -19.55
N VAL A 102 -2.98 12.18 -18.46
CA VAL A 102 -3.98 11.95 -17.41
C VAL A 102 -4.90 13.19 -17.30
N PRO A 103 -5.71 13.49 -18.33
CA PRO A 103 -6.47 14.74 -18.41
C PRO A 103 -7.51 14.90 -17.31
N ILE A 104 -8.01 13.79 -16.76
CA ILE A 104 -9.02 13.78 -15.70
C ILE A 104 -8.56 14.55 -14.45
N VAL A 105 -7.26 14.57 -14.14
CA VAL A 105 -6.76 15.34 -12.99
C VAL A 105 -6.94 16.84 -13.23
N HIS A 106 -6.59 17.32 -14.42
CA HIS A 106 -6.81 18.72 -14.79
C HIS A 106 -8.30 19.07 -14.83
N GLU A 107 -9.13 18.20 -15.42
CA GLU A 107 -10.59 18.38 -15.48
C GLU A 107 -11.19 18.52 -14.08
N LEU A 108 -10.80 17.67 -13.12
CA LEU A 108 -11.27 17.74 -11.73
C LEU A 108 -10.81 19.01 -11.02
N LEU A 109 -9.56 19.43 -11.24
CA LEU A 109 -9.00 20.67 -10.68
C LEU A 109 -9.75 21.92 -11.19
N THR A 110 -10.13 21.93 -12.46
CA THR A 110 -10.82 23.06 -13.10
C THR A 110 -12.32 23.05 -12.79
N SER A 111 -12.98 21.88 -12.85
CA SER A 111 -14.43 21.76 -12.67
C SER A 111 -14.88 21.79 -11.21
N GLN A 112 -14.06 21.27 -10.29
CA GLN A 112 -14.41 21.13 -8.87
C GLN A 112 -13.28 21.59 -7.94
N PRO A 113 -12.86 22.87 -8.00
CA PRO A 113 -11.70 23.36 -7.26
C PRO A 113 -11.82 23.21 -5.74
N GLU A 114 -13.03 23.28 -5.19
CA GLU A 114 -13.23 23.11 -3.73
C GLU A 114 -13.13 21.65 -3.26
N ASN A 115 -13.29 20.68 -4.17
CA ASN A 115 -13.27 19.25 -3.84
C ASN A 115 -12.03 18.52 -4.37
N SER A 116 -11.14 19.21 -5.08
CA SER A 116 -9.95 18.63 -5.68
C SER A 116 -8.72 19.51 -5.43
N ARG A 117 -7.60 18.86 -5.10
CA ARG A 117 -6.32 19.52 -4.88
C ARG A 117 -5.20 18.59 -5.34
N LEU A 118 -4.17 19.17 -5.96
CA LEU A 118 -2.97 18.45 -6.36
C LEU A 118 -1.81 18.90 -5.46
N PHE A 119 -1.18 17.95 -4.78
CA PHE A 119 -0.07 18.21 -3.86
C PHE A 119 1.21 17.54 -4.33
N ARG A 120 2.34 18.22 -4.15
CA ARG A 120 3.65 17.66 -4.41
C ARG A 120 4.19 16.99 -3.14
N SER A 121 4.19 15.67 -3.13
CA SER A 121 4.84 14.88 -2.10
C SER A 121 6.33 14.71 -2.42
N ILE A 122 7.21 15.33 -1.64
CA ILE A 122 8.66 15.15 -1.77
C ILE A 122 9.10 13.98 -0.91
N ALA A 123 9.82 13.06 -1.54
CA ALA A 123 10.27 11.82 -0.96
C ALA A 123 11.69 11.95 -0.41
N ASP A 124 11.90 11.69 0.89
CA ASP A 124 13.25 11.50 1.44
C ASP A 124 14.04 10.35 0.76
N PRO A 125 15.34 10.52 0.50
CA PRO A 125 16.18 9.45 -0.02
C PRO A 125 16.38 8.33 1.03
N PRO A 126 16.42 7.05 0.62
CA PRO A 126 16.28 6.54 -0.74
C PRO A 126 14.81 6.44 -1.18
N THR A 127 14.52 6.81 -2.42
CA THR A 127 13.15 6.80 -3.01
C THR A 127 12.73 5.38 -3.45
N THR A 128 12.76 4.41 -2.53
CA THR A 128 12.38 3.02 -2.80
C THR A 128 10.99 2.69 -2.25
N THR A 129 10.23 1.89 -3.00
CA THR A 129 8.82 1.58 -2.72
C THR A 129 8.66 0.64 -1.53
N MET A 130 9.53 -0.37 -1.42
CA MET A 130 9.50 -1.38 -0.35
C MET A 130 9.65 -0.80 1.06
N GLN A 131 10.28 0.36 1.21
CA GLN A 131 10.56 0.95 2.53
C GLN A 131 9.45 1.89 3.04
N ARG A 132 8.44 2.23 2.23
CA ARG A 132 7.46 3.28 2.57
C ARG A 132 6.04 2.82 2.88
N ILE A 133 5.69 1.57 2.56
CA ILE A 133 4.36 0.99 2.83
C ILE A 133 4.39 0.07 4.07
N LYS A 134 5.43 0.16 4.90
CA LYS A 134 5.59 -0.65 6.12
C LYS A 134 5.04 0.08 7.34
#